data_AF-A0A950W8V0-F1
#
_entry.id   AF-A0A950W8V0-F1
#
_cell.length_a   1.000
_cell.length_b   1.000
_cell.length_c   1.000
_cell.angle_alpha   90.00
_cell.angle_beta   90.00
_cell.angle_gamma   90.00
#
_symmetry.space_group_name_H-M   'P 1'
#
loop_
_entity.id
_entity.type
_entity.pdbx_description
1 polymer ?
#
loop_
_entity_poly.entity_id
_entity_poly.type
_entity_poly.pdbx_seq_one_letter_code
_entity_poly.pdbx_strand_id
1 'polypeptide(L)'
;MAEFHKPPDRTPEQVMQSVMQLVNRAAERGLSEVQVYRFPNTMCTDRGRRINNSEPDWENTLEGRPKAGYEFWHDHLRPLGFHLRAEVLEYPGGMPGDIGFILTW
;
A
#
# COMPACT_ATOMS: atom_id res chain seq x y z
N MET A 1 -9.47 8.08 10.63
CA MET A 1 -10.12 6.78 10.97
C MET A 1 -11.35 6.49 10.13
N ALA A 2 -12.42 7.29 10.20
CA ALA A 2 -13.67 7.02 9.47
C ALA A 2 -13.52 7.03 7.95
N GLU A 3 -12.60 7.84 7.40
CA GLU A 3 -12.38 7.93 5.95
C GLU A 3 -11.88 6.62 5.33
N PHE A 4 -10.99 5.89 6.03
CA PHE A 4 -10.42 4.65 5.52
C PHE A 4 -11.39 3.46 5.52
N HIS A 5 -12.52 3.56 6.21
CA HIS A 5 -13.54 2.51 6.23
C HIS A 5 -14.64 2.74 5.19
N LYS A 6 -14.69 3.93 4.57
CA LYS A 6 -15.61 4.19 3.47
C LYS A 6 -15.12 3.47 2.21
N PRO A 7 -16.03 3.03 1.32
CA PRO A 7 -15.63 2.48 0.04
C PRO A 7 -14.74 3.46 -0.73
N PRO A 8 -13.86 2.98 -1.62
CA PRO A 8 -13.08 3.84 -2.49
C PRO A 8 -14.01 4.70 -3.36
N ASP A 9 -13.73 5.99 -3.44
CA ASP A 9 -14.52 6.93 -4.26
C ASP A 9 -14.07 6.94 -5.74
N ARG A 10 -13.01 6.19 -6.07
CA ARG A 10 -12.41 6.10 -7.41
C ARG A 10 -12.67 4.74 -8.04
N THR A 11 -12.90 4.71 -9.34
CA THR A 11 -13.00 3.45 -10.11
C THR A 11 -11.62 2.80 -10.28
N PRO A 12 -11.55 1.49 -10.55
CA PRO A 12 -10.28 0.81 -10.83
C PRO A 12 -9.46 1.48 -11.95
N GLU A 13 -10.11 2.00 -12.99
CA GLU A 13 -9.43 2.70 -14.09
C GLU A 13 -8.79 4.01 -13.62
N GLN A 14 -9.47 4.77 -12.77
CA GLN A 14 -8.95 6.01 -12.19
C GLN A 14 -7.77 5.74 -11.25
N VAL A 15 -7.84 4.64 -10.48
CA VAL A 15 -6.72 4.19 -9.63
C VAL A 15 -5.54 3.78 -10.51
N MET A 16 -5.77 2.97 -11.54
CA MET A 16 -4.74 2.55 -12.50
C MET A 16 -4.04 3.75 -13.14
N GLN A 17 -4.79 4.72 -13.65
CA GLN A 17 -4.23 5.94 -14.23
C GLN A 17 -3.34 6.69 -13.24
N SER A 18 -3.79 6.83 -11.98
CA SER A 18 -3.04 7.50 -10.93
C SER A 18 -1.74 6.77 -10.60
N VAL A 19 -1.78 5.44 -10.47
CA VAL A 19 -0.61 4.61 -10.17
C VAL A 19 0.40 4.67 -11.32
N MET A 20 -0.05 4.51 -12.56
CA MET A 20 0.85 4.54 -13.73
C MET A 20 1.52 5.90 -13.91
N GLN A 21 0.85 7.00 -13.59
CA GLN A 21 1.48 8.32 -13.57
C GLN A 21 2.61 8.43 -12.54
N LEU A 22 2.45 7.83 -11.35
CA LEU A 22 3.50 7.80 -10.32
C LEU A 22 4.68 6.93 -10.76
N VAL A 23 4.40 5.74 -11.30
CA VAL A 23 5.41 4.81 -11.81
C VAL A 23 6.22 5.46 -12.92
N ASN A 24 5.58 6.04 -13.94
CA ASN A 24 6.28 6.67 -15.06
C ASN A 24 7.20 7.80 -14.59
N ARG A 25 6.73 8.65 -13.68
CA ARG A 25 7.56 9.74 -13.11
C ARG A 25 8.75 9.21 -12.30
N ALA A 26 8.59 8.10 -11.60
CA ALA A 26 9.67 7.47 -10.85
C ALA A 26 10.69 6.81 -11.79
N ALA A 27 10.22 6.08 -12.80
CA ALA A 27 11.05 5.44 -13.83
C ALA A 27 11.85 6.46 -14.66
N GLU A 28 11.25 7.60 -15.02
CA GLU A 28 11.93 8.72 -15.70
C GLU A 28 13.11 9.28 -14.88
N ARG A 29 13.09 9.08 -13.56
CA ARG A 29 14.17 9.50 -12.64
C ARG A 29 15.15 8.37 -12.33
N GLY A 30 15.05 7.23 -13.01
CA GLY A 30 15.90 6.07 -12.81
C GLY A 30 15.59 5.27 -11.55
N LEU A 31 14.41 5.45 -10.95
CA LEU A 31 13.97 4.65 -9.81
C LEU A 31 13.32 3.33 -10.28
N SER A 32 13.41 2.31 -9.44
CA SER A 32 12.76 1.00 -9.64
C SER A 32 11.61 0.74 -8.65
N GLU A 33 11.28 1.73 -7.82
CA GLU A 33 10.19 1.65 -6.85
C GLU A 33 9.57 3.02 -6.56
N VAL A 34 8.32 3.02 -6.07
CA VAL A 34 7.62 4.23 -5.64
C VAL A 34 6.59 3.93 -4.54
N GLN A 35 6.47 4.82 -3.54
CA GLN A 35 5.37 4.76 -2.58
C GLN A 35 4.06 5.19 -3.27
N VAL A 36 3.11 4.26 -3.38
CA VAL A 36 1.82 4.49 -4.03
C VAL A 36 0.69 4.78 -3.05
N TYR A 37 0.85 4.41 -1.78
CA TYR A 37 -0.17 4.63 -0.76
C TYR A 37 0.43 4.70 0.64
N ARG A 38 -0.15 5.53 1.52
CA ARG A 38 0.20 5.69 2.93
C ARG A 38 -1.07 5.70 3.77
N PHE A 39 -1.08 4.94 4.86
CA PHE A 39 -2.22 4.82 5.76
C PHE A 39 -1.77 4.53 7.20
N PRO A 40 -2.59 4.81 8.23
CA PRO A 40 -2.19 4.56 9.62
C PRO A 40 -2.20 3.07 9.97
N ASN A 41 -1.30 2.63 10.87
CA ASN A 41 -1.27 1.24 11.38
C ASN A 41 -2.61 0.73 11.91
N THR A 42 -3.52 1.64 12.26
CA THR A 42 -4.81 1.33 12.82
C THR A 42 -5.74 0.65 11.82
N MET A 43 -5.35 0.62 10.54
CA MET A 43 -6.00 -0.17 9.49
C MET A 43 -5.41 -1.58 9.35
N CYS A 44 -4.53 -1.97 10.27
CA CYS A 44 -4.08 -3.34 10.45
C CYS A 44 -4.63 -3.85 11.78
N THR A 45 -5.28 -5.01 11.79
CA THR A 45 -5.84 -5.62 13.02
C THR A 45 -4.79 -5.85 14.12
N ASP A 46 -3.52 -6.00 13.73
CA ASP A 46 -2.37 -6.20 14.60
C ASP A 46 -1.50 -4.95 14.79
N ARG A 47 -2.01 -3.76 14.42
CA ARG A 47 -1.30 -2.48 14.49
C ARG A 47 0.04 -2.47 13.74
N GLY A 48 0.13 -3.20 12.63
CA GLY A 48 1.31 -3.21 11.76
C GLY A 48 2.45 -4.09 12.27
N ARG A 49 2.21 -4.95 13.27
CA ARG A 49 3.22 -5.87 13.83
C ARG A 49 3.79 -6.80 12.74
N ARG A 50 2.93 -7.46 11.96
CA ARG A 50 3.38 -8.39 10.91
C ARG A 50 4.22 -7.70 9.85
N ILE A 51 3.79 -6.52 9.42
CA ILE A 51 4.54 -5.67 8.47
C ILE A 51 5.91 -5.31 9.05
N ASN A 52 5.96 -4.84 10.29
CA ASN A 52 7.21 -4.48 10.96
C ASN A 52 8.20 -5.66 11.06
N ASN A 53 7.69 -6.88 11.23
CA ASN A 53 8.49 -8.09 11.36
C ASN A 53 8.73 -8.81 10.03
N SER A 54 8.29 -8.24 8.89
CA SER A 54 8.35 -8.89 7.58
C SER A 54 7.72 -10.29 7.58
N GLU A 55 6.65 -10.49 8.36
CA GLU A 55 5.96 -11.77 8.45
C GLU A 55 5.18 -12.06 7.16
N PRO A 56 5.10 -13.33 6.73
CA PRO A 56 4.17 -13.72 5.69
C PRO A 56 2.72 -13.45 6.14
N ASP A 57 1.82 -13.38 5.17
CA ASP A 57 0.39 -13.21 5.41
C ASP A 57 0.03 -11.88 6.12
N TRP A 58 0.89 -10.86 6.02
CA TRP A 58 0.62 -9.53 6.60
C TRP A 58 -0.61 -8.87 5.98
N GLU A 59 -0.92 -9.19 4.73
CA GLU A 59 -2.09 -8.72 4.00
C GLU A 59 -3.40 -9.11 4.68
N ASN A 60 -3.39 -10.21 5.45
CA ASN A 60 -4.57 -10.68 6.18
C ASN A 60 -4.94 -9.79 7.37
N THR A 61 -4.06 -8.88 7.78
CA THR A 61 -4.37 -7.91 8.84
C THR A 61 -4.99 -6.64 8.31
N LEU A 62 -4.96 -6.39 7.00
CA LEU A 62 -5.49 -5.17 6.41
C LEU A 62 -7.00 -5.08 6.53
N GLU A 63 -7.48 -3.88 6.82
CA GLU A 63 -8.90 -3.53 6.88
C GLU A 63 -9.21 -2.33 5.98
N GLY A 64 -10.47 -2.17 5.59
CA GLY A 64 -10.95 -1.00 4.84
C GLY A 64 -10.23 -0.75 3.52
N ARG A 65 -9.98 0.54 3.21
CA ARG A 65 -9.34 0.98 1.96
C ARG A 65 -7.94 0.39 1.73
N PRO A 66 -7.06 0.22 2.72
CA PRO A 66 -5.81 -0.52 2.56
C PRO A 66 -5.98 -1.95 2.04
N LYS A 67 -6.99 -2.68 2.55
CA LYS A 67 -7.32 -4.02 2.02
C LYS A 67 -7.76 -3.94 0.56
N ALA A 68 -8.65 -3.02 0.22
CA ALA A 68 -9.07 -2.79 -1.16
C ALA A 68 -7.90 -2.38 -2.08
N GLY A 69 -6.92 -1.62 -1.55
CA GLY A 69 -5.70 -1.26 -2.26
C GLY A 69 -4.79 -2.47 -2.54
N TYR A 70 -4.66 -3.38 -1.57
CA TYR A 70 -3.96 -4.66 -1.76
C TYR A 70 -4.65 -5.53 -2.82
N GLU A 71 -5.97 -5.69 -2.73
CA GLU A 71 -6.78 -6.43 -3.70
C GLU A 71 -6.67 -5.83 -5.11
N PHE A 72 -6.71 -4.49 -5.23
CA PHE A 72 -6.49 -3.80 -6.49
C PHE A 72 -5.11 -4.14 -7.09
N TRP A 73 -4.04 -4.08 -6.29
CA TRP A 73 -2.71 -4.49 -6.75
C TRP A 73 -2.70 -5.95 -7.20
N HIS A 74 -3.24 -6.84 -6.37
CA HIS A 74 -3.25 -8.28 -6.64
C HIS A 74 -3.93 -8.61 -7.97
N ASP A 75 -5.08 -7.97 -8.25
CA ASP A 75 -5.90 -8.29 -9.40
C ASP A 75 -5.45 -7.56 -10.68
N HIS A 76 -4.87 -6.36 -10.57
CA HIS A 76 -4.61 -5.50 -11.73
C HIS A 76 -3.13 -5.24 -12.00
N LEU A 77 -2.31 -5.09 -10.96
CA LEU A 77 -0.90 -4.69 -11.10
C LEU A 77 0.04 -5.88 -11.08
N ARG A 78 -0.23 -6.88 -10.23
CA ARG A 78 0.58 -8.11 -10.14
C ARG A 78 0.68 -8.85 -11.48
N PRO A 79 -0.40 -9.02 -12.29
CA PRO A 79 -0.29 -9.66 -13.60
C PRO A 79 0.59 -8.88 -14.60
N LEU A 80 0.85 -7.60 -14.36
CA LEU A 80 1.70 -6.75 -15.18
C LEU A 80 3.18 -6.79 -14.76
N GLY A 81 3.53 -7.60 -13.75
CA GLY A 81 4.90 -7.75 -13.25
C GLY A 81 5.26 -6.82 -12.09
N PHE A 82 4.32 -6.00 -11.60
CA PHE A 82 4.57 -5.18 -10.42
C PHE A 82 4.52 -6.00 -9.13
N HIS A 83 5.44 -5.70 -8.20
CA HIS A 83 5.45 -6.30 -6.86
C HIS A 83 5.02 -5.25 -5.84
N LEU A 84 4.39 -5.70 -4.75
CA LEU A 84 3.96 -4.84 -3.65
C LEU A 84 4.68 -5.24 -2.37
N ARG A 85 5.26 -4.24 -1.71
CA ARG A 85 5.82 -4.33 -0.36
C ARG A 85 5.06 -3.40 0.57
N ALA A 86 4.90 -3.81 1.82
CA ALA A 86 4.40 -2.94 2.89
C ALA A 86 5.51 -2.69 3.91
N GLU A 87 5.59 -1.47 4.41
CA GLU A 87 6.65 -1.04 5.34
C GLU A 87 6.12 -0.06 6.37
N VAL A 88 6.72 -0.07 7.56
CA VAL A 88 6.51 0.99 8.56
C VAL A 88 7.32 2.21 8.15
N LEU A 89 6.67 3.35 7.95
CA LEU A 89 7.31 4.60 7.51
C LEU A 89 7.85 5.43 8.68
N GLU A 90 7.28 5.28 9.86
CA GLU A 90 7.62 6.06 11.04
C GLU A 90 7.37 5.29 12.33
N TYR A 91 8.10 5.64 13.39
CA TYR A 91 8.08 4.95 14.69
C TYR A 91 7.76 5.91 15.85
N PRO A 92 6.55 6.50 15.93
CA PRO A 92 6.19 7.41 17.03
C PRO A 92 6.25 6.69 18.37
N GLY A 93 7.08 7.20 19.29
CA GLY A 93 7.29 6.57 20.61
C GLY A 93 7.92 5.16 20.54
N GLY A 94 8.61 4.84 19.44
CA GLY A 94 9.25 3.54 19.23
C GLY A 94 8.32 2.42 18.76
N MET A 95 7.05 2.73 18.45
CA MET A 95 6.07 1.77 17.95
C MET A 95 5.76 2.03 16.47
N PRO A 96 5.37 1.01 15.67
CA PRO A 96 4.97 1.21 14.27
C PRO A 96 3.93 2.32 14.14
N GLY A 97 4.11 3.25 13.21
CA GLY A 97 3.20 4.36 12.90
C GLY A 97 2.50 4.16 11.57
N ASP A 98 2.63 5.10 10.66
CA ASP A 98 2.07 4.95 9.32
C ASP A 98 2.75 3.83 8.53
N ILE A 99 1.96 3.16 7.69
CA ILE A 99 2.36 2.11 6.77
C ILE A 99 2.39 2.67 5.35
N GLY A 100 3.43 2.31 4.60
CA GLY A 100 3.60 2.61 3.20
C GLY A 100 3.43 1.36 2.35
N PHE A 101 2.68 1.48 1.25
CA PHE A 101 2.70 0.52 0.15
C PHE A 101 3.67 1.01 -0.92
N ILE A 102 4.71 0.21 -1.14
CA ILE A 102 5.75 0.45 -2.13
C ILE A 102 5.55 -0.51 -3.29
N LEU A 103 5.35 0.06 -4.47
CA LEU A 103 5.28 -0.69 -5.72
C LEU A 103 6.67 -0.76 -6.34
N THR A 104 7.11 -1.94 -6.74
CA THR A 104 8.40 -2.17 -7.42
C THR A 104 8.19 -2.85 -8.78
N TRP A 105 9.11 -2.64 -9.72
CA TRP A 105 9.10 -3.20 -11.07
C TRP A 105 10.49 -3.59 -11.57
#